data_AF-A0A2H0L8K0-F1
#
_entry.id   AF-A0A2H0L8K0-F1
#
_cell.length_a   1.000
_cell.length_b   1.000
_cell.length_c   1.000
_cell.angle_alpha   90.00
_cell.angle_beta   90.00
_cell.angle_gamma   90.00
#
_symmetry.space_group_name_H-M   'P 1'
#
loop_
_entity.id
_entity.type
_entity.pdbx_description
1 polymer ?
#
loop_
_entity_poly.entity_id
_entity_poly.type
_entity_poly.pdbx_seq_one_letter_code
_entity_poly.pdbx_strand_id
1 'polypeptide(L)'
;EKEAKVKMPLGKVLAKLLSKIEPAPKISSVLGKSKKVTRYVPVHTKREAVAKHNGKCAYPSCNKPYQEIHHPQRFAIKRSHEDIVPLCKNHHRIAHAGLIRNEEQAPALWSVQTERNWNDYKSRVDVMVRKY
;
A
#
# COMPACT_ATOMS: atom_id res chain seq x y z
N GLU A 1 20.43 -56.87 25.15
CA GLU A 1 19.22 -56.07 25.40
C GLU A 1 18.91 -55.18 24.22
N LYS A 2 17.64 -55.05 23.82
CA LYS A 2 17.23 -54.15 22.73
C LYS A 2 16.88 -52.79 23.35
N GLU A 3 17.66 -51.75 23.06
CA GLU A 3 17.36 -50.40 23.51
C GLU A 3 16.02 -49.93 22.93
N ALA A 4 15.04 -49.72 23.80
CA ALA A 4 13.75 -49.16 23.43
C ALA A 4 13.94 -47.70 23.01
N LYS A 5 13.80 -47.40 21.71
CA LYS A 5 13.72 -46.01 21.21
C LYS A 5 12.47 -45.34 21.79
N VAL A 6 12.67 -44.58 22.87
CA VAL A 6 11.62 -43.77 23.52
C VAL A 6 11.13 -42.74 22.51
N LYS A 7 9.89 -42.91 22.02
CA LYS A 7 9.21 -41.92 21.18
C LYS A 7 8.91 -40.69 22.04
N MET A 8 9.70 -39.64 21.88
CA MET A 8 9.42 -38.38 22.58
C MET A 8 8.23 -37.68 21.93
N PRO A 9 7.26 -37.19 22.71
CA PRO A 9 6.16 -36.40 22.17
C PRO A 9 6.71 -35.10 21.58
N LEU A 10 6.12 -34.66 20.46
CA LEU A 10 6.57 -33.50 19.68
C LEU A 10 6.79 -32.25 20.56
N GLY A 11 5.92 -32.03 21.54
CA GLY A 11 6.05 -30.91 22.49
C GLY A 11 7.35 -30.93 23.31
N LYS A 12 7.84 -32.11 23.71
CA LYS A 12 9.13 -32.23 24.42
C LYS A 12 10.33 -31.99 23.50
N VAL A 13 10.23 -32.39 22.24
CA VAL A 13 11.28 -32.12 21.25
C VAL A 13 11.36 -30.62 20.97
N LEU A 14 10.22 -29.96 20.78
CA LEU A 14 10.14 -28.53 20.55
C LEU A 14 10.69 -27.72 21.73
N ALA A 15 10.32 -28.06 22.97
CA ALA A 15 10.81 -27.38 24.16
C ALA A 15 12.34 -27.51 24.32
N LYS A 16 12.91 -28.68 24.00
CA LYS A 16 14.36 -28.93 24.07
C LYS A 16 15.14 -28.19 22.97
N LEU A 17 14.52 -27.91 21.83
CA LEU A 17 15.11 -27.10 20.77
C LEU A 17 15.07 -25.61 21.14
N LEU A 18 13.94 -25.14 21.68
CA LEU A 18 13.78 -23.75 22.12
C LEU A 18 14.71 -23.39 23.28
N SER A 19 14.99 -24.32 24.19
CA SER A 19 15.90 -24.09 25.31
C SER A 19 17.38 -23.93 24.92
N LYS A 20 17.74 -24.23 23.66
CA LYS A 20 19.11 -24.09 23.12
C LYS A 20 19.33 -22.80 22.35
N ILE A 21 18.30 -21.99 22.18
CA ILE A 21 18.36 -20.72 21.47
C ILE A 21 18.51 -19.65 22.55
N GLU A 22 19.56 -18.82 22.45
CA GLU A 22 19.69 -17.66 23.31
C GLU A 22 18.48 -16.72 23.08
N PRO A 23 17.91 -16.14 24.15
CA PRO A 23 16.82 -15.19 23.98
C PRO A 23 17.31 -14.06 23.08
N ALA A 24 16.54 -13.76 22.03
CA ALA A 24 16.85 -12.66 21.14
C ALA A 24 17.10 -11.39 21.98
N PRO A 25 18.12 -10.58 21.64
CA PRO A 25 18.39 -9.35 22.38
C PRO A 25 17.09 -8.55 22.42
N LYS A 26 16.71 -8.11 23.63
CA LYS A 26 15.59 -7.17 23.78
C LYS A 26 16.00 -5.91 23.04
N ILE A 27 15.51 -5.76 21.81
CA ILE A 27 15.61 -4.51 21.06
C ILE A 27 14.82 -3.51 21.92
N SER A 28 15.54 -2.72 22.71
CA SER A 28 14.96 -1.57 23.38
C SER A 28 14.30 -0.76 22.26
N SER A 29 13.03 -0.44 22.42
CA SER A 29 12.25 0.27 21.42
C SER A 29 12.76 1.71 21.32
N VAL A 30 13.93 1.89 20.72
CA VAL A 30 14.53 3.17 20.30
C VAL A 30 14.00 3.56 18.92
N LEU A 31 12.98 2.84 18.40
CA LEU A 31 12.11 3.38 17.37
C LEU A 31 11.13 4.33 18.05
N GLY A 32 11.49 5.62 18.10
CA GLY A 32 10.58 6.69 18.52
C GLY A 32 9.20 6.48 17.89
N LYS A 33 8.13 6.67 18.67
CA LYS A 33 6.73 6.47 18.27
C LYS A 33 6.55 6.89 16.82
N SER A 34 6.42 5.94 15.89
CA SER A 34 6.20 6.25 14.49
C SER A 34 4.94 7.12 14.43
N LYS A 35 5.07 8.34 13.93
CA LYS A 35 3.92 9.25 13.81
C LYS A 35 2.86 8.52 12.99
N LYS A 36 1.69 8.27 13.59
CA LYS A 36 0.58 7.60 12.90
C LYS A 36 0.22 8.41 11.67
N VAL A 37 0.39 7.83 10.48
CA VAL A 37 -0.05 8.47 9.24
C VAL A 37 -1.58 8.46 9.21
N THR A 38 -2.16 9.66 9.19
CA THR A 38 -3.61 9.90 9.09
C THR A 38 -4.03 9.98 7.62
N ARG A 39 -5.34 10.03 7.31
CA ARG A 39 -5.82 10.24 5.93
C ARG A 39 -5.65 11.68 5.43
N TYR A 40 -5.34 12.60 6.33
CA TYR A 40 -5.18 14.00 5.99
C TYR A 40 -3.86 14.20 5.25
N VAL A 41 -3.94 14.62 3.99
CA VAL A 41 -2.76 14.95 3.18
C VAL A 41 -2.18 16.29 3.66
N PRO A 42 -0.93 16.33 4.15
CA PRO A 42 -0.32 17.58 4.56
C PRO A 42 -0.25 18.59 3.40
N VAL A 43 -0.46 19.88 3.70
CA VAL A 43 -0.53 20.95 2.70
C VAL A 43 0.76 21.04 1.87
N HIS A 44 1.93 20.86 2.51
CA HIS A 44 3.21 20.90 1.80
C HIS A 44 3.33 19.75 0.78
N THR A 45 3.00 18.51 1.18
CA THR A 45 3.01 17.33 0.30
C THR A 45 2.06 17.51 -0.87
N LYS A 46 0.85 18.02 -0.61
CA LYS A 46 -0.12 18.35 -1.65
C LYS A 46 0.43 19.39 -2.64
N ARG A 47 1.01 20.49 -2.13
CA ARG A 47 1.56 21.56 -2.99
C ARG A 47 2.69 21.04 -3.86
N GLU A 48 3.59 20.23 -3.32
CA GLU A 48 4.70 19.63 -4.06
C GLU A 48 4.19 18.72 -5.19
N ALA A 49 3.26 17.82 -4.89
CA ALA A 49 2.65 16.93 -5.89
C ALA A 49 1.94 17.72 -7.00
N VAL A 50 1.21 18.78 -6.65
CA VAL A 50 0.54 19.65 -7.62
C VAL A 50 1.54 20.42 -8.48
N ALA A 51 2.62 20.94 -7.89
CA ALA A 51 3.65 21.69 -8.60
C ALA A 51 4.38 20.83 -9.65
N LYS A 52 4.68 19.57 -9.32
CA LYS A 52 5.29 18.60 -10.27
C LYS A 52 4.48 18.41 -11.55
N HIS A 53 3.16 18.61 -11.49
CA HIS A 53 2.25 18.49 -12.63
C HIS A 53 1.71 19.83 -13.11
N ASN A 54 2.34 20.95 -12.75
CA ASN A 54 1.94 22.31 -13.16
C ASN A 54 0.46 22.62 -12.87
N GLY A 55 -0.10 22.12 -11.77
CA GLY A 55 -1.52 22.33 -11.46
C GLY A 55 -2.51 21.57 -12.35
N LYS A 56 -2.04 20.60 -13.13
CA LYS A 56 -2.85 19.81 -14.06
C LYS A 56 -3.02 18.37 -13.59
N CYS A 57 -3.92 17.68 -14.26
CA CYS A 57 -4.10 16.25 -14.12
C CYS A 57 -2.83 15.49 -14.54
N ALA A 58 -2.37 14.56 -13.71
CA ALA A 58 -1.19 13.74 -13.96
C ALA A 58 -1.39 12.67 -15.05
N TYR A 59 -2.65 12.30 -15.35
CA TYR A 59 -2.95 11.31 -16.39
C TYR A 59 -2.37 11.73 -17.76
N PRO A 60 -1.74 10.82 -18.52
CA PRO A 60 -1.14 11.12 -19.82
C PRO A 60 -2.06 11.87 -20.76
N SER A 61 -1.51 12.88 -21.43
CA SER A 61 -2.23 13.68 -22.44
C SER A 61 -3.45 14.43 -21.91
N CYS A 62 -3.64 14.53 -20.58
CA CYS A 62 -4.72 15.31 -19.98
C CYS A 62 -4.25 16.72 -19.64
N ASN A 63 -4.90 17.73 -20.21
CA ASN A 63 -4.59 19.14 -19.94
C ASN A 63 -5.57 19.80 -18.94
N LYS A 64 -6.50 19.04 -18.35
CA LYS A 64 -7.50 19.58 -17.42
C LYS A 64 -6.85 19.97 -16.09
N PRO A 65 -7.36 21.00 -15.39
CA PRO A 65 -6.89 21.35 -14.05
C PRO A 65 -7.13 20.19 -13.08
N TYR A 66 -6.25 20.07 -12.08
CA TYR A 66 -6.47 19.09 -11.01
C TYR A 66 -7.66 19.49 -10.13
N GLN A 67 -8.33 18.50 -9.56
CA GLN A 67 -9.44 18.68 -8.63
C GLN A 67 -9.28 17.82 -7.38
N GLU A 68 -8.73 16.62 -7.53
CA GLU A 68 -8.63 15.63 -6.47
C GLU A 68 -7.21 15.08 -6.37
N ILE A 69 -6.77 14.72 -5.16
CA ILE A 69 -5.49 14.07 -4.93
C ILE A 69 -5.71 12.56 -4.91
N HIS A 70 -5.02 11.87 -5.81
CA HIS A 70 -5.08 10.43 -5.95
C HIS A 70 -3.92 9.77 -5.22
N HIS A 71 -4.19 8.60 -4.64
CA HIS A 71 -3.16 7.70 -4.14
C HIS A 71 -3.08 6.50 -5.10
N PRO A 72 -2.10 6.47 -6.03
CA PRO A 72 -1.97 5.37 -6.99
C PRO A 72 -1.79 4.03 -6.27
N GLN A 73 -1.02 4.04 -5.19
CA GLN A 73 -1.10 3.01 -4.16
C GLN A 73 -2.11 3.42 -3.09
N ARG A 74 -3.27 2.74 -3.06
CA ARG A 74 -4.40 3.10 -2.19
C ARG A 74 -3.93 3.31 -0.75
N PHE A 75 -4.37 4.41 -0.14
CA PHE A 75 -4.02 4.74 1.25
C PHE A 75 -4.41 3.63 2.24
N ALA A 76 -5.52 2.95 1.99
CA ALA A 76 -5.96 1.82 2.81
C ALA A 76 -4.94 0.66 2.86
N ILE A 77 -4.01 0.61 1.89
CA ILE A 77 -3.02 -0.45 1.73
C ILE A 77 -1.64 0.02 2.23
N LYS A 78 -1.05 1.06 1.61
CA LYS A 78 0.31 1.54 1.94
C LYS A 78 0.33 2.48 3.15
N ARG A 79 -0.79 3.12 3.50
CA ARG A 79 -0.90 4.13 4.57
C ARG A 79 0.19 5.22 4.49
N SER A 80 0.47 5.68 3.27
CA SER A 80 1.50 6.69 2.99
C SER A 80 0.94 7.76 2.04
N HIS A 81 1.54 8.95 2.08
CA HIS A 81 1.29 10.06 1.16
C HIS A 81 2.43 10.25 0.16
N GLU A 82 3.37 9.31 0.12
CA GLU A 82 4.34 9.21 -0.96
C GLU A 82 3.61 8.91 -2.27
N ASP A 83 4.14 9.45 -3.37
CA ASP A 83 3.68 9.16 -4.73
C ASP A 83 2.21 9.56 -5.00
N ILE A 84 1.64 10.46 -4.19
CA ILE A 84 0.33 11.05 -4.49
C ILE A 84 0.40 11.88 -5.76
N VAL A 85 -0.68 11.86 -6.54
CA VAL A 85 -0.73 12.58 -7.81
C VAL A 85 -2.03 13.36 -7.96
N PRO A 86 -1.97 14.58 -8.51
CA PRO A 86 -3.15 15.38 -8.78
C PRO A 86 -3.91 14.84 -10.01
N LEU A 87 -5.22 14.60 -9.89
CA LEU A 87 -6.07 14.20 -11.00
C LEU A 87 -7.27 15.13 -11.16
N CYS A 88 -7.79 15.23 -12.39
CA CYS A 88 -9.12 15.79 -12.60
C CYS A 88 -10.18 14.79 -12.10
N LYS A 89 -11.40 15.27 -11.84
CA LYS A 89 -12.50 14.45 -11.30
C LYS A 89 -12.80 13.21 -12.15
N ASN A 90 -12.66 13.32 -13.46
CA ASN A 90 -12.91 12.18 -14.37
C ASN A 90 -11.83 11.10 -14.23
N HIS A 91 -10.55 11.45 -14.30
CA HIS A 91 -9.48 10.46 -14.18
C HIS A 91 -9.39 9.87 -12.78
N HIS A 92 -9.71 10.65 -11.74
CA HIS A 92 -9.80 10.11 -10.38
C HIS A 92 -10.91 9.06 -10.25
N ARG A 93 -12.08 9.29 -10.87
CA ARG A 93 -13.16 8.29 -10.93
C ARG A 93 -12.79 7.05 -11.74
N ILE A 94 -12.11 7.21 -12.87
CA ILE A 94 -11.63 6.10 -13.71
C ILE A 94 -10.60 5.26 -12.94
N ALA A 95 -9.68 5.90 -12.21
CA ALA A 95 -8.71 5.22 -11.33
C ALA A 95 -9.42 4.37 -10.27
N HIS A 96 -10.35 4.96 -9.52
CA HIS A 96 -11.12 4.23 -8.50
C HIS A 96 -12.14 3.22 -9.09
N ALA A 97 -12.43 3.29 -10.39
CA ALA A 97 -13.14 2.24 -11.09
C ALA A 97 -12.24 1.04 -11.45
N GLY A 98 -10.94 1.10 -11.16
CA GLY A 98 -9.97 0.06 -11.53
C GLY A 98 -9.78 -0.05 -13.04
N LEU A 99 -9.91 1.09 -13.75
CA LEU A 99 -9.80 1.18 -15.21
C LEU A 99 -8.52 1.88 -15.68
N ILE A 100 -7.57 2.14 -14.77
CA ILE A 100 -6.23 2.60 -15.13
C ILE A 100 -5.25 1.45 -14.91
N ARG A 101 -4.50 1.12 -15.97
CA ARG A 101 -3.41 0.15 -15.93
C ARG A 101 -2.12 0.82 -15.45
N ASN A 102 -1.26 0.04 -14.81
CA ASN A 102 0.07 0.48 -14.34
C ASN A 102 0.03 1.66 -13.35
N GLU A 103 -1.02 1.80 -12.54
CA GLU A 103 -1.10 2.89 -11.53
C GLU A 103 0.09 2.90 -10.56
N GLU A 104 0.79 1.78 -10.35
CA GLU A 104 2.00 1.72 -9.51
C GLU A 104 3.25 2.34 -10.15
N GLN A 105 3.21 2.59 -11.46
CA GLN A 105 4.32 3.16 -12.20
C GLN A 105 4.13 4.68 -12.37
N ALA A 106 5.12 5.33 -12.98
CA ALA A 106 5.04 6.75 -13.30
C ALA A 106 3.80 7.05 -14.17
N PRO A 107 3.12 8.20 -13.98
CA PRO A 107 1.90 8.54 -14.72
C PRO A 107 2.04 8.44 -16.24
N ALA A 108 3.23 8.68 -16.80
CA ALA A 108 3.51 8.53 -18.23
C ALA A 108 3.23 7.13 -18.80
N LEU A 109 3.22 6.09 -17.95
CA LEU A 109 3.01 4.69 -18.34
C LEU A 109 1.57 4.22 -18.08
N TRP A 110 0.70 5.12 -17.66
CA TRP A 110 -0.70 4.82 -17.39
C TRP A 110 -1.50 4.75 -18.69
N SER A 111 -2.45 3.83 -18.73
CA SER A 111 -3.38 3.71 -19.85
C SER A 111 -4.76 3.27 -19.36
N VAL A 112 -5.80 3.66 -20.10
CA VAL A 112 -7.15 3.17 -19.82
C VAL A 112 -7.26 1.71 -20.29
N GLN A 113 -7.89 0.89 -19.46
CA GLN A 113 -8.36 -0.44 -19.84
C GLN A 113 -9.88 -0.46 -19.90
N THR A 114 -10.44 -1.29 -20.78
CA THR A 114 -11.89 -1.39 -21.01
C THR A 114 -12.62 -2.06 -19.86
N GLU A 115 -11.97 -3.04 -19.22
CA GLU A 115 -12.57 -3.84 -18.16
C GLU A 115 -11.77 -3.73 -16.87
N ARG A 116 -12.47 -3.83 -15.73
CA ARG A 116 -11.83 -3.89 -14.42
C ARG A 116 -11.14 -5.24 -14.25
N ASN A 117 -9.87 -5.23 -13.84
CA ASN A 117 -9.19 -6.44 -13.43
C ASN A 117 -9.60 -6.81 -11.99
N TRP A 118 -10.40 -7.86 -11.83
CA TRP A 118 -10.84 -8.35 -10.51
C TRP A 118 -9.77 -9.11 -9.74
N ASN A 119 -8.72 -9.58 -10.42
CA ASN A 119 -7.58 -10.21 -9.78
C ASN A 119 -6.60 -9.18 -9.18
N ASP A 120 -6.76 -7.89 -9.53
CA ASP A 120 -6.02 -6.82 -8.88
C ASP A 120 -6.57 -6.57 -7.47
N TYR A 121 -5.68 -6.63 -6.49
CA TYR A 121 -6.00 -6.42 -5.09
C TYR A 121 -6.55 -5.00 -4.83
N LYS A 122 -6.16 -4.00 -5.63
CA LYS A 122 -6.68 -2.63 -5.51
C LYS A 122 -8.16 -2.54 -5.87
N SER A 123 -8.59 -3.25 -6.91
CA SER A 123 -10.00 -3.33 -7.31
C SER A 123 -10.89 -3.82 -6.17
N ARG A 124 -10.40 -4.80 -5.39
CA ARG A 124 -11.12 -5.32 -4.21
C ARG A 124 -11.20 -4.28 -3.09
N VAL A 125 -10.12 -3.55 -2.85
CA VAL A 125 -10.07 -2.47 -1.85
C VAL A 125 -10.99 -1.31 -2.22
N ASP A 126 -11.03 -0.90 -3.48
CA ASP A 126 -11.93 0.16 -3.95
C ASP A 126 -13.40 -0.18 -3.72
N VAL A 127 -13.80 -1.45 -3.93
CA VAL A 127 -15.17 -1.91 -3.62
C VAL A 127 -15.43 -1.92 -2.13
N MET A 128 -14.46 -2.38 -1.32
CA MET A 128 -14.61 -2.42 0.14
C MET A 128 -14.75 -1.02 0.73
N VAL A 129 -13.88 -0.08 0.34
CA VAL A 129 -13.89 1.29 0.86
C VAL A 129 -15.15 2.05 0.45
N ARG A 130 -15.72 1.80 -0.73
CA ARG A 130 -16.99 2.41 -1.15
C ARG A 130 -18.21 1.99 -0.33
N LYS A 131 -18.16 0.84 0.35
CA LYS A 131 -19.28 0.34 1.16
C LYS A 131 -19.38 1.03 2.54
N TYR A 132 -18.35 1.75 2.96
CA TYR A 132 -18.25 2.46 4.24
C TYR A 132 -18.17 3.97 4.02
#